data_AF-A0A974AN15-F1
#
_entry.id   AF-A0A974AN15-F1
#
_cell.length_a   1.000
_cell.length_b   1.000
_cell.length_c   1.000
_cell.angle_alpha   90.00
_cell.angle_beta   90.00
_cell.angle_gamma   90.00
#
_symmetry.space_group_name_H-M   'P 1'
#
loop_
_entity.id
_entity.type
_entity.pdbx_description
1 polymer ?
#
loop_
_entity_poly.entity_id
_entity_poly.type
_entity_poly.pdbx_seq_one_letter_code
_entity_poly.pdbx_strand_id
1 'polypeptide(L)' 'MTRRLAMPTLPGLYGMEPSSLPGFELTFICGGHSFKAFQRGRNVQAAAHEALIELGVQCPDFDALDARLVAAVQTQ' A
#
# COMPACT_ATOMS: atom_id res chain seq x y z
N MET A 1 7.91 40.80 25.63
CA MET A 1 6.65 40.50 24.92
C MET A 1 6.97 39.49 23.81
N THR A 2 6.72 38.20 24.02
CA THR A 2 7.17 37.14 23.10
C THR A 2 5.96 36.63 22.30
N ARG A 3 5.93 36.97 21.01
CA ARG A 3 4.85 36.61 20.07
C ARG A 3 4.93 35.11 19.78
N ARG A 4 3.93 34.33 20.21
CA ARG A 4 3.76 32.94 19.76
C ARG A 4 3.27 32.94 18.32
N LEU A 5 4.05 32.36 17.41
CA LEU A 5 3.61 32.06 16.05
C LEU A 5 2.62 30.89 16.15
N ALA A 6 1.39 31.10 15.69
CA ALA A 6 0.41 30.02 15.57
C ALA A 6 0.90 29.06 14.47
N MET A 7 1.13 27.80 14.82
CA MET A 7 1.44 26.78 13.81
C MET A 7 0.18 26.49 12.99
N PRO A 8 0.28 26.38 11.66
CA PRO A 8 -0.86 26.00 10.84
C PRO A 8 -1.29 24.59 11.23
N THR A 9 -2.55 24.46 11.64
CA THR A 9 -3.18 23.17 11.92
C THR A 9 -3.20 22.37 10.62
N LEU A 10 -2.50 21.23 10.61
CA LEU A 10 -2.57 20.30 9.48
C LEU A 10 -4.03 19.84 9.32
N PRO A 11 -4.56 19.80 8.09
CA PRO A 11 -5.89 19.26 7.86
C PRO A 11 -5.93 17.84 8.40
N GLY A 12 -6.97 17.51 9.17
CA GLY A 12 -7.18 16.16 9.66
C GLY A 12 -7.15 15.19 8.48
N LEU A 13 -6.41 14.09 8.63
CA LEU A 13 -6.48 12.95 7.70
C LEU A 13 -7.87 12.33 7.88
N TYR A 14 -8.90 12.95 7.30
CA TYR A 14 -10.22 12.37 7.22
C TYR A 14 -10.08 11.11 6.37
N GLY A 15 -10.20 9.97 7.04
CA GLY A 15 -10.09 8.65 6.44
C GLY A 15 -11.04 8.54 5.27
N MET A 16 -10.48 8.44 4.08
CA MET A 16 -11.22 7.91 2.94
C MET A 16 -11.58 6.48 3.31
N GLU A 17 -12.88 6.19 3.37
CA GLU A 17 -13.38 4.84 3.63
C GLU A 17 -12.73 3.87 2.64
N PRO A 18 -11.99 2.84 3.10
CA PRO A 18 -11.23 1.95 2.22
C PRO A 18 -12.12 1.22 1.21
N SER A 19 -13.41 1.07 1.50
CA SER A 19 -14.42 0.47 0.60
C SER A 19 -14.69 1.30 -0.67
N SER A 20 -14.36 2.60 -0.67
CA SER A 20 -14.53 3.49 -1.83
C SER A 20 -13.36 3.45 -2.82
N LEU A 21 -12.25 2.83 -2.42
CA LEU A 21 -11.04 2.72 -3.24
C LEU A 21 -11.13 1.55 -4.21
N PRO A 22 -10.60 1.69 -5.45
CA PRO A 22 -10.54 0.58 -6.39
C PRO A 22 -9.65 -0.54 -5.84
N GLY A 23 -10.05 -1.78 -6.14
CA GLY A 23 -9.27 -2.98 -5.83
C GLY A 23 -8.20 -3.25 -6.87
N PHE A 24 -7.10 -3.85 -6.44
CA PHE A 24 -6.02 -4.29 -7.31
C PHE A 24 -5.60 -5.71 -6.93
N GLU A 25 -5.67 -6.62 -7.89
CA GLU A 25 -5.01 -7.91 -7.82
C GLU A 25 -3.55 -7.73 -8.26
N LEU A 26 -2.63 -8.00 -7.34
CA LEU A 26 -1.19 -7.76 -7.49
C LEU A 26 -0.45 -9.09 -7.49
N THR A 27 0.51 -9.23 -8.40
CA THR A 27 1.41 -10.39 -8.44
C THR A 27 2.84 -9.92 -8.32
N PHE A 28 3.56 -10.46 -7.33
CA PHE A 28 4.97 -10.23 -7.08
C PHE A 28 5.79 -11.48 -7.39
N ILE A 29 7.04 -11.29 -7.83
CA ILE A 29 8.06 -12.33 -7.86
C ILE A 29 9.09 -12.00 -6.79
N CYS A 30 9.42 -12.97 -5.94
CA CYS A 30 10.44 -12.87 -4.89
C CYS A 30 11.15 -14.22 -4.77
N GLY A 31 12.49 -14.25 -4.86
CA GLY A 31 13.25 -15.50 -4.74
C GLY A 31 12.86 -16.60 -5.74
N GLY A 32 12.33 -16.24 -6.93
CA GLY A 32 11.85 -17.19 -7.93
C GLY A 32 10.43 -17.74 -7.68
N HIS A 33 9.77 -17.32 -6.60
CA HIS A 33 8.39 -17.67 -6.28
C HIS A 33 7.44 -16.52 -6.61
N SER A 34 6.20 -16.86 -6.99
CA SER A 34 5.15 -15.89 -7.25
C SER A 34 4.23 -15.75 -6.04
N PHE A 35 3.99 -14.51 -5.62
CA PHE A 35 3.10 -14.15 -4.52
C PHE A 35 1.97 -13.28 -5.04
N LYS A 36 0.74 -13.53 -4.56
CA LYS A 36 -0.44 -12.78 -4.98
C LYS A 36 -1.07 -12.12 -3.77
N ALA A 37 -1.52 -10.89 -3.94
CA ALA A 37 -2.23 -10.14 -2.92
C ALA A 37 -3.34 -9.31 -3.58
N PHE A 38 -4.42 -9.09 -2.85
CA PHE A 38 -5.47 -8.17 -3.25
C PHE A 38 -5.44 -6.97 -2.33
N GLN A 39 -5.26 -5.77 -2.88
CA GLN A 39 -5.32 -4.56 -2.08
C GLN A 39 -6.07 -3.41 -2.73
N ARG A 40 -6.73 -2.62 -1.88
CA ARG A 40 -7.43 -1.40 -2.30
C ARG A 40 -6.51 -0.20 -2.16
N GLY A 41 -6.53 0.69 -3.15
CA GLY A 41 -5.65 1.86 -3.14
C GLY A 41 -6.10 2.94 -4.09
N ARG A 42 -5.62 4.17 -3.90
CA ARG A 42 -5.89 5.28 -4.84
C ARG A 42 -5.27 5.06 -6.22
N ASN A 43 -4.26 4.20 -6.29
CA ASN A 43 -3.56 3.79 -7.51
C ASN A 43 -2.79 2.48 -7.23
N VAL A 44 -2.23 1.89 -8.29
CA VAL A 44 -1.45 0.64 -8.23
C VAL A 44 -0.29 0.75 -7.23
N GLN A 45 0.41 1.89 -7.19
CA GLN A 45 1.59 2.05 -6.33
C GLN A 45 1.23 2.02 -4.85
N ALA A 46 0.13 2.66 -4.46
CA ALA A 46 -0.38 2.64 -3.09
C ALA A 46 -0.81 1.21 -2.71
N ALA A 47 -1.61 0.55 -3.56
CA ALA A 47 -2.03 -0.83 -3.33
C ALA A 47 -0.84 -1.79 -3.24
N ALA A 48 0.19 -1.60 -4.08
CA ALA A 48 1.41 -2.39 -4.06
C ALA A 48 2.21 -2.24 -2.76
N HIS A 49 2.30 -1.03 -2.20
CA HIS A 49 2.97 -0.83 -0.90
C HIS A 49 2.24 -1.56 0.22
N GLU A 50 0.91 -1.45 0.29
CA GLU A 50 0.11 -2.17 1.28
C GLU A 50 0.26 -3.69 1.11
N ALA A 51 0.26 -4.17 -0.13
CA ALA A 51 0.45 -5.59 -0.43
C ALA A 51 1.83 -6.12 -0.02
N LEU A 52 2.90 -5.32 -0.16
CA LEU A 52 4.23 -5.70 0.32
C LEU A 52 4.26 -5.88 1.85
N ILE A 53 3.58 -4.99 2.57
CA ILE A 53 3.46 -5.06 4.04
C ILE A 53 2.67 -6.31 4.43
N GLU A 54 1.52 -6.54 3.80
CA GLU A 54 0.68 -7.69 4.07
C GLU A 54 1.39 -9.02 3.79
N LEU A 55 2.04 -9.14 2.63
CA LEU A 55 2.81 -10.34 2.27
C LEU A 55 3.99 -10.57 3.21
N GLY A 56 4.68 -9.52 3.65
CA GLY A 56 5.76 -9.64 4.64
C GLY A 56 5.29 -10.12 6.02
N VAL A 57 4.02 -9.88 6.36
CA VAL A 57 3.41 -10.37 7.62
C VAL A 57 2.88 -11.80 7.46
N GLN A 58 2.25 -12.11 6.33
CA GLN A 58 1.57 -13.40 6.12
C GLN A 58 2.50 -14.49 5.60
N CYS A 59 3.57 -14.14 4.89
CA CYS A 59 4.47 -15.08 4.24
C CYS A 59 5.90 -14.90 4.81
N PRO A 60 6.37 -15.80 5.69
CA PRO A 60 7.72 -15.72 6.26
C PRO A 60 8.85 -15.77 5.23
N ASP A 61 8.60 -16.42 4.09
CA ASP A 61 9.56 -16.59 2.99
C ASP A 61 9.54 -15.40 2.01
N PHE A 62 8.69 -14.40 2.25
CA PHE A 62 8.57 -13.22 1.39
C PHE A 62 9.55 -12.12 1.83
N ASP A 63 10.52 -11.80 0.97
CA ASP A 63 11.42 -10.66 1.15
C ASP A 63 10.88 -9.45 0.39
N ALA A 64 10.32 -8.48 1.12
CA ALA A 64 9.78 -7.26 0.53
C ALA A 64 10.84 -6.38 -0.16
N LEU A 65 12.13 -6.53 0.16
CA LEU A 65 13.22 -5.74 -0.46
C LEU A 65 13.58 -6.29 -1.85
N ASP A 66 13.55 -7.61 -2.00
CA ASP A 66 13.83 -8.27 -3.28
C ASP A 66 12.59 -8.44 -4.16
N ALA A 67 11.39 -8.35 -3.58
CA ALA A 67 10.14 -8.47 -4.31
C ALA A 67 10.03 -7.48 -5.50
N ARG A 68 9.53 -7.98 -6.63
CA ARG A 68 9.23 -7.19 -7.83
C ARG A 68 7.78 -7.38 -8.24
N LEU A 69 7.05 -6.28 -8.39
CA LEU A 69 5.70 -6.31 -8.93
C LEU A 69 5.77 -6.62 -10.43
N VAL A 70 5.11 -7.70 -10.86
CA VAL A 70 5.12 -8.15 -12.27
C VAL A 70 3.75 -8.03 -12.94
N ALA A 71 2.66 -7.99 -12.16
CA ALA A 71 1.34 -7.73 -12.68
C ALA A 71 0.49 -6.97 -11.66
N ALA A 72 -0.36 -6.07 -12.16
CA ALA A 72 -1.35 -5.36 -11.39
C ALA A 72 -2.61 -5.22 -12.23
N VAL A 73 -3.70 -5.82 -11.79
CA VAL A 73 -5.01 -5.76 -12.45
C VAL A 73 -5.96 -5.01 -11.55
N GLN A 74 -6.48 -3.89 -12.03
CA GLN A 74 -7.53 -3.18 -11.31
C GLN A 74 -8.85 -3.95 -11.44
N THR A 75 -9.49 -4.22 -10.31
CA THR A 75 -10.79 -4.87 -10.22
C THR A 75 -11.81 -3.92 -9.58
N GLN A 76 -13.09 -4.12 -9.90
CA GLN A 76 -14.20 -3.31 -9.35
C GLN A 76 -14.49 -3.66 -7.89
#